data_AF-A0A401UQ16-F1
#
_entry.id   AF-A0A401UQ16-F1
#
_cell.length_a   1.000
_cell.length_b   1.000
_cell.length_c   1.000
_cell.angle_alpha   90.00
_cell.angle_beta   90.00
_cell.angle_gamma   90.00
#
_symmetry.space_group_name_H-M   'P 1'
#
loop_
_entity.id
_entity.type
_entity.pdbx_description
1 polymer ?
#
loop_
_entity_poly.entity_id
_entity_poly.type
_entity_poly.pdbx_seq_one_letter_code
_entity_poly.pdbx_strand_id
1 'polypeptide(L)'
;MPLGVGVSDELSYFHSNFEKIHPFQDGNGRLGRFLLLKQCLENNIDLIAIDEKYNTEYRGALYESQLNENYDKLIEIFKKCQDYIKSKEDIIFSSNEALKNLKY
;
A
#
# COMPACT_ATOMS: atom_id res chain seq x y z
N MET A 1 -9.47 -5.22 14.54
CA MET A 1 -8.22 -4.89 13.81
C MET A 1 -8.00 -6.05 12.87
N PRO A 2 -7.91 -5.87 11.54
CA PRO A 2 -7.81 -6.99 10.62
C PRO A 2 -6.63 -7.88 11.02
N LEU A 3 -6.90 -9.18 11.10
CA LEU A 3 -5.92 -10.21 11.46
C LEU A 3 -5.08 -10.44 10.21
N GLY A 4 -3.97 -9.70 10.12
CA GLY A 4 -3.14 -9.47 8.93
C GLY A 4 -2.85 -10.70 8.09
N VAL A 5 -3.51 -10.76 6.93
CA VAL A 5 -3.03 -11.54 5.79
C VAL A 5 -1.95 -10.71 5.11
N GLY A 6 -0.77 -11.29 4.89
CA GLY A 6 0.33 -10.60 4.20
C GLY A 6 -0.04 -10.21 2.76
N VAL A 7 0.77 -9.33 2.16
CA VAL A 7 0.64 -8.97 0.73
C VAL A 7 0.64 -10.24 -0.12
N SER A 8 -0.41 -10.44 -0.93
CA SER A 8 -0.56 -11.60 -1.80
C SER A 8 -0.05 -11.34 -3.22
N ASP A 9 0.29 -12.42 -3.93
CA ASP A 9 0.70 -12.36 -5.33
C ASP A 9 -0.46 -11.88 -6.21
N GLU A 10 -1.69 -12.28 -5.88
CA GLU A 10 -2.90 -11.90 -6.62
C GLU A 10 -3.17 -10.39 -6.55
N LEU A 11 -2.98 -9.77 -5.37
CA LEU A 11 -3.14 -8.33 -5.20
C LEU A 11 -2.11 -7.56 -6.06
N SER A 12 -0.86 -8.03 -6.04
CA SER A 12 0.24 -7.43 -6.79
C SER A 12 0.06 -7.59 -8.30
N TYR A 13 -0.37 -8.78 -8.73
CA TYR A 13 -0.74 -9.08 -10.11
C TYR A 13 -1.88 -8.17 -10.59
N PHE A 14 -2.97 -8.07 -9.82
CA PHE A 14 -4.11 -7.24 -10.19
C PHE A 14 -3.71 -5.77 -10.33
N HIS A 15 -3.02 -5.22 -9.32
CA HIS A 15 -2.61 -3.82 -9.29
C HIS A 15 -1.68 -3.47 -10.47
N SER A 16 -0.69 -4.33 -10.73
CA SER A 16 0.23 -4.15 -11.86
C SER A 16 -0.48 -4.12 -13.21
N ASN A 17 -1.40 -5.07 -13.44
CA ASN A 17 -2.16 -5.15 -14.68
C ASN A 17 -3.18 -4.01 -14.82
N PHE A 18 -3.83 -3.60 -13.74
CA PHE A 18 -4.74 -2.45 -13.76
C PHE A 18 -4.02 -1.17 -14.18
N GLU A 19 -2.87 -0.87 -13.57
CA GLU A 19 -2.05 0.30 -13.91
C GLU A 19 -1.54 0.25 -15.36
N LYS A 20 -1.33 -0.95 -15.91
CA LYS A 20 -0.86 -1.19 -17.28
C LYS A 20 -1.93 -0.88 -18.34
N ILE A 21 -3.21 -1.13 -18.05
CA ILE A 21 -4.32 -0.85 -18.99
C ILE A 21 -4.42 0.65 -19.27
N HIS A 22 -4.19 1.48 -18.25
CA HIS A 22 -4.13 2.95 -18.37
C HIS A 22 -5.29 3.59 -19.17
N PRO A 23 -6.56 3.30 -18.85
CA PRO A 23 -7.68 3.58 -19.75
C PRO A 23 -8.16 5.04 -19.77
N PHE A 24 -7.72 5.88 -18.82
CA PHE A 24 -8.15 7.28 -18.72
C PHE A 24 -7.07 8.23 -19.22
N GLN A 25 -7.47 9.45 -19.62
CA GLN A 25 -6.53 10.49 -20.07
C GLN A 25 -5.60 10.99 -18.95
N ASP A 26 -6.11 11.07 -17.72
CA ASP A 26 -5.36 11.40 -16.50
C ASP A 26 -6.00 10.67 -15.32
N GLY A 27 -5.25 10.49 -14.24
CA GLY A 27 -5.76 9.97 -12.98
C GLY A 27 -5.61 8.47 -12.78
N ASN A 28 -5.08 7.73 -13.76
CA ASN A 28 -4.90 6.27 -13.68
C ASN A 28 -4.17 5.84 -12.39
N GLY A 29 -3.02 6.47 -12.10
CA GLY A 29 -2.26 6.15 -10.89
C GLY A 29 -2.98 6.48 -9.59
N ARG A 30 -3.84 7.51 -9.57
CA ARG A 30 -4.66 7.85 -8.38
C ARG A 30 -5.74 6.79 -8.18
N LEU A 31 -6.40 6.40 -9.26
CA LEU A 31 -7.45 5.39 -9.23
C LEU A 31 -6.88 4.01 -8.88
N GLY A 32 -5.73 3.61 -9.42
CA GLY A 32 -5.13 2.32 -9.11
C GLY A 32 -4.71 2.21 -7.65
N ARG A 33 -4.11 3.26 -7.07
CA ARG A 33 -3.83 3.30 -5.62
C ARG A 33 -5.11 3.30 -4.77
N PHE A 34 -6.18 3.94 -5.22
CA PHE A 34 -7.46 3.89 -4.52
C PHE A 34 -8.07 2.47 -4.56
N LEU A 35 -8.01 1.80 -5.71
CA LEU A 35 -8.44 0.40 -5.85
C LEU A 35 -7.60 -0.55 -5.00
N LEU A 36 -6.28 -0.34 -4.92
CA LEU A 36 -5.39 -1.10 -4.03
C LEU A 36 -5.85 -1.02 -2.58
N LEU A 37 -6.14 0.18 -2.07
CA LEU A 37 -6.68 0.37 -0.71
C LEU A 37 -8.03 -0.33 -0.53
N LYS A 38 -8.93 -0.20 -1.52
CA LYS A 38 -10.24 -0.87 -1.50
C LYS A 38 -10.08 -2.40 -1.42
N GLN A 39 -9.20 -2.98 -2.23
CA GLN A 39 -8.94 -4.42 -2.20
C GLN A 39 -8.31 -4.87 -0.88
N CYS A 40 -7.46 -4.04 -0.26
CA CYS A 40 -6.94 -4.34 1.07
C CYS A 40 -8.08 -4.49 2.09
N LEU A 41 -9.00 -3.52 2.11
CA LEU A 41 -10.15 -3.52 3.02
C LEU A 41 -11.08 -4.72 2.77
N GLU A 42 -11.41 -5.02 1.51
CA GLU A 42 -12.31 -6.12 1.16
C GLU A 42 -11.74 -7.51 1.48
N ASN A 43 -10.41 -7.63 1.52
CA ASN A 43 -9.72 -8.91 1.75
C ASN A 43 -9.06 -9.02 3.13
N ASN A 44 -9.32 -8.08 4.05
CA ASN A 44 -8.67 -8.03 5.37
C ASN A 44 -7.13 -8.05 5.30
N ILE A 45 -6.56 -7.38 4.30
CA ILE A 45 -5.12 -7.16 4.17
C ILE A 45 -4.80 -5.80 4.80
N ASP A 46 -3.67 -5.71 5.50
CA ASP A 46 -3.21 -4.43 6.07
C ASP A 46 -3.05 -3.38 4.96
N LEU A 47 -3.41 -2.12 5.27
CA LEU A 47 -3.48 -1.07 4.26
C LEU A 47 -2.13 -0.83 3.58
N ILE A 48 -2.17 -0.68 2.26
CA ILE A 48 -1.02 -0.29 1.46
C ILE A 48 -1.24 1.15 0.97
N ALA A 49 -0.68 2.13 1.68
CA ALA A 49 -0.63 3.51 1.25
C ALA A 49 0.78 3.87 0.80
N ILE A 50 0.93 4.15 -0.49
CA ILE A 50 2.23 4.51 -1.09
C ILE A 50 2.52 5.98 -0.75
N ASP A 51 3.38 6.18 0.23
CA ASP A 51 3.90 7.50 0.63
C ASP A 51 4.90 8.04 -0.41
N GLU A 52 5.06 9.36 -0.46
CA GLU A 52 5.96 10.05 -1.39
C GLU A 52 7.39 9.51 -1.34
N LYS A 53 7.88 9.14 -0.15
CA LYS A 53 9.24 8.59 0.01
C LYS A 53 9.46 7.27 -0.74
N TYR A 54 8.39 6.52 -1.04
CA TYR A 54 8.46 5.26 -1.78
C TYR A 54 8.14 5.40 -3.26
N ASN A 55 7.81 6.60 -3.76
CA ASN A 55 7.35 6.80 -5.14
C ASN A 55 8.33 6.28 -6.20
N THR A 56 9.63 6.52 -6.02
CA THR A 56 10.66 6.08 -6.98
C THR A 56 10.78 4.56 -7.00
N GLU A 57 10.87 3.93 -5.82
CA GLU A 57 10.94 2.46 -5.70
C GLU A 57 9.67 1.80 -6.24
N TYR A 58 8.50 2.34 -5.90
CA TYR A 58 7.20 1.86 -6.38
C TYR A 58 7.11 1.91 -7.91
N ARG A 59 7.50 3.02 -8.54
CA ARG A 59 7.48 3.14 -10.01
C ARG A 59 8.42 2.13 -10.68
N GLY A 60 9.61 1.93 -10.10
CA GLY A 60 10.55 0.91 -10.58
C GLY A 60 10.00 -0.51 -10.46
N ALA A 61 9.43 -0.85 -9.31
CA ALA A 61 8.80 -2.15 -9.08
C ALA A 61 7.60 -2.39 -10.02
N LEU A 62 6.77 -1.36 -10.25
CA LEU A 62 5.65 -1.42 -11.17
C LEU A 62 6.13 -1.68 -12.60
N TYR A 63 7.16 -0.96 -13.06
CA TYR A 63 7.76 -1.15 -14.38
C TYR A 63 8.29 -2.58 -14.57
N GLU A 64 9.06 -3.10 -13.61
CA GLU A 64 9.56 -4.48 -13.63
C GLU A 64 8.44 -5.51 -13.71
N SER A 65 7.39 -5.34 -12.90
CA SER A 65 6.25 -6.26 -12.89
C SER A 65 5.46 -6.25 -14.20
N GLN A 66 5.37 -5.11 -14.88
CA GLN A 66 4.63 -4.97 -16.13
C GLN A 66 5.40 -5.49 -17.35
N LEU A 67 6.74 -5.46 -17.29
CA LEU A 67 7.61 -5.96 -18.34
C LEU A 67 7.92 -7.44 -18.23
N ASN A 68 8.27 -7.88 -17.02
CA ASN A 68 8.87 -9.19 -16.79
C ASN A 68 7.94 -10.14 -16.03
N GLU A 69 6.72 -9.69 -15.69
CA GLU A 69 5.77 -10.45 -14.86
C GLU A 69 6.38 -10.89 -13.51
N ASN A 70 7.39 -10.16 -13.03
CA ASN A 70 8.01 -10.36 -11.74
C ASN A 70 7.43 -9.36 -10.73
N TYR A 71 6.68 -9.87 -9.75
CA TYR A 71 5.99 -9.08 -8.74
C TYR A 71 6.77 -8.94 -7.43
N ASP A 72 7.94 -9.57 -7.29
CA ASP A 72 8.68 -9.66 -6.02
C ASP A 72 9.01 -8.28 -5.44
N LYS A 73 9.50 -7.38 -6.30
CA LYS A 73 9.82 -6.00 -5.92
C LYS A 73 8.56 -5.22 -5.53
N LEU A 74 7.43 -5.48 -6.20
CA LEU A 74 6.17 -4.80 -5.92
C LEU A 74 5.64 -5.22 -4.54
N ILE A 75 5.71 -6.52 -4.24
CA ILE A 75 5.38 -7.10 -2.94
C ILE A 75 6.28 -6.52 -1.84
N GLU A 76 7.58 -6.40 -2.08
CA GLU A 76 8.52 -5.80 -1.13
C GLU A 76 8.13 -4.35 -0.79
N ILE A 77 7.81 -3.55 -1.80
CA ILE A 77 7.39 -2.14 -1.59
C ILE A 77 6.06 -2.05 -0.86
N PHE A 78 5.10 -2.93 -1.16
CA PHE A 78 3.84 -2.98 -0.45
C PHE A 78 4.03 -3.28 1.05
N LYS A 79 4.92 -4.22 1.39
CA LYS A 79 5.29 -4.52 2.79
C LYS A 79 5.92 -3.30 3.48
N LYS A 80 6.86 -2.60 2.81
CA LYS A 80 7.46 -1.36 3.35
C LYS A 80 6.40 -0.28 3.61
N CYS A 81 5.40 -0.18 2.75
CA CYS A 81 4.29 0.77 2.92
C CYS A 81 3.39 0.40 4.12
N GLN A 82 3.09 -0.89 4.30
CA GLN A 82 2.35 -1.39 5.48
C GLN A 82 3.11 -1.07 6.78
N ASP A 83 4.40 -1.41 6.84
CA ASP A 83 5.25 -1.13 8.00
C ASP A 83 5.28 0.37 8.33
N TYR A 84 5.32 1.21 7.30
CA TYR A 84 5.28 2.66 7.48
C TYR A 84 3.96 3.14 8.05
N ILE A 85 2.81 2.67 7.55
CA ILE A 85 1.50 3.01 8.13
C ILE A 85 1.44 2.57 9.59
N LYS A 86 1.84 1.33 9.88
CA LYS A 86 1.86 0.80 11.25
C LYS A 86 2.69 1.67 12.20
N SER A 87 3.87 2.11 11.76
CA SER A 87 4.69 3.03 12.57
C SER A 87 3.99 4.36 12.87
N LYS A 88 3.13 4.86 11.97
CA LYS A 88 2.33 6.07 12.21
C LYS A 88 1.21 5.80 13.20
N GLU A 89 0.57 4.64 13.10
CA GLU A 89 -0.47 4.21 14.05
C GLU A 89 0.10 4.11 15.47
N ASP A 90 1.30 3.53 15.63
CA ASP A 90 1.98 3.40 16.92
C ASP A 90 2.28 4.78 17.53
N ILE A 91 2.72 5.75 16.72
CA ILE A 91 2.97 7.13 17.16
C ILE A 91 1.65 7.79 17.62
N ILE A 92 0.58 7.64 16.85
CA ILE A 92 -0.74 8.21 17.16
C ILE A 92 -1.26 7.61 18.46
N PHE A 93 -1.18 6.29 18.62
CA PHE A 93 -1.63 5.61 19.82
C PHE A 93 -0.84 6.06 21.06
N SER A 94 0.49 6.09 20.96
CA SER A 94 1.37 6.54 22.05
C SER A 94 1.09 8.00 22.44
N SER A 95 0.86 8.87 21.45
CA SER A 95 0.51 10.28 21.69
C SER A 95 -0.84 10.42 22.38
N ASN A 96 -1.84 9.64 21.96
CA ASN A 96 -3.16 9.64 22.58
C ASN A 96 -3.13 9.15 24.03
N GLU A 97 -2.35 8.10 24.32
CA GLU A 97 -2.16 7.61 25.70
C GLU A 97 -1.47 8.65 26.58
N ALA A 98 -0.41 9.31 26.09
CA ALA A 98 0.24 10.40 26.83
C ALA A 98 -0.73 11.55 27.15
N LEU A 99 -1.57 11.95 26.18
CA LEU A 99 -2.57 13.01 26.38
C LEU A 99 -3.66 12.64 27.40
N LYS A 100 -4.06 11.37 27.46
CA LYS A 100 -5.00 10.89 28.50
C LYS A 100 -4.39 11.00 29.90
N ASN A 101 -3.10 10.68 30.04
CA ASN A 101 -2.38 10.73 31.31
C ASN A 101 -2.10 12.16 31.81
N LEU A 102 -2.17 13.17 30.93
CA LEU A 102 -2.01 14.60 31.29
C LEU A 102 -3.32 15.28 31.72
N LYS A 103 -4.49 14.66 31.46
CA LYS A 103 -5.81 15.26 31.76
C LYS A 103 -6.33 14.96 33.18
N TYR A 104 -5.45 14.55 34.10
CA TYR A 104 -5.72 14.40 35.53
C TYR A 104 -4.64 15.09 36.36
#